data_AF-A0A328SG99-F1
#
_entry.id   AF-A0A328SG99-F1
#
_cell.length_a   1.000
_cell.length_b   1.000
_cell.length_c   1.000
_cell.angle_alpha   90.00
_cell.angle_beta   90.00
_cell.angle_gamma   90.00
#
_symmetry.space_group_name_H-M   'P 1'
#
loop_
_entity.id
_entity.type
_entity.pdbx_description
1 polymer ?
#
loop_
_entity_poly.entity_id
_entity_poly.type
_entity_poly.pdbx_seq_one_letter_code
_entity_poly.pdbx_strand_id
1 'polypeptide(L)'
;MNNKSLTLNDLDFVDELSFFRSYYKYLLAYCVENNLRYDGEIAVLIIRFCEDVESIISTPDSKLKSDDIAFLIRIAEGRVFKELNELSTEYNRMNTHDILKNPRYKMFRVLETHGY
;
A
#
# COMPACT_ATOMS: atom_id res chain seq x y z
N MET A 1 5.13 15.93 -17.51
CA MET A 1 5.44 15.19 -16.27
C MET A 1 6.26 16.11 -15.37
N ASN A 2 5.95 16.13 -14.09
CA ASN A 2 6.57 17.00 -13.08
C ASN A 2 8.01 16.52 -12.78
N ASN A 3 9.01 17.40 -12.86
CA ASN A 3 10.44 17.06 -12.73
C ASN A 3 10.98 17.21 -11.29
N LYS A 4 10.10 17.34 -10.28
CA LYS A 4 10.54 17.44 -8.89
C LYS A 4 11.14 16.10 -8.45
N SER A 5 12.41 16.12 -8.04
CA SER A 5 13.01 14.99 -7.33
C SER A 5 12.52 15.01 -5.89
N LEU A 6 11.53 14.19 -5.56
CA LEU A 6 11.04 14.03 -4.19
C LEU A 6 11.65 12.80 -3.53
N THR A 7 11.87 12.91 -2.23
CA THR A 7 12.16 11.80 -1.33
C THR A 7 10.87 11.36 -0.63
N LEU A 8 10.91 10.23 0.06
CA LEU A 8 9.75 9.80 0.85
C LEU A 8 9.53 10.72 2.06
N ASN A 9 10.60 11.28 2.62
CA ASN A 9 10.52 12.27 3.69
C ASN A 9 9.88 13.59 3.23
N ASP A 10 10.09 14.00 1.98
CA ASP A 10 9.38 15.17 1.41
C ASP A 10 7.86 14.93 1.31
N LEU A 11 7.45 13.66 1.18
CA LEU A 11 6.05 13.25 1.05
C LEU A 11 5.36 12.97 2.39
N ASP A 12 6.11 12.91 3.50
CA ASP A 12 5.58 12.82 4.87
C ASP A 12 4.43 11.80 5.08
N PHE A 13 4.53 10.65 4.42
CA PHE A 13 3.53 9.57 4.53
C PHE A 13 4.11 8.17 4.79
N VAL A 14 5.31 8.11 5.38
CA VAL A 14 5.99 6.86 5.75
C VAL A 14 5.10 5.99 6.66
N ASP A 15 4.37 6.62 7.58
CA ASP A 15 3.45 5.94 8.50
C ASP A 15 2.29 5.27 7.76
N GLU A 16 1.73 5.93 6.74
CA GLU A 16 0.65 5.37 5.93
C GLU A 16 1.12 4.12 5.15
N LEU A 17 2.32 4.19 4.54
CA LEU A 17 2.91 3.05 3.87
C LEU A 17 3.17 1.88 4.83
N SER A 18 3.75 2.19 5.99
CA SER A 18 4.02 1.21 7.05
C SER A 18 2.74 0.56 7.56
N PHE A 19 1.67 1.35 7.69
CA PHE A 19 0.34 0.87 8.04
C PHE A 19 -0.19 -0.12 7.00
N PHE A 20 -0.16 0.22 5.70
CA PHE A 20 -0.64 -0.68 4.65
C PHE A 20 0.11 -2.01 4.62
N ARG A 21 1.44 -1.97 4.69
CA ARG A 21 2.27 -3.17 4.76
C ARG A 21 1.90 -4.04 5.95
N SER A 22 1.75 -3.45 7.13
CA SER A 22 1.41 -4.17 8.36
C SER A 22 0.01 -4.78 8.28
N TYR A 23 -0.96 -4.04 7.73
CA TYR A 23 -2.32 -4.51 7.53
C TYR A 23 -2.38 -5.78 6.67
N TYR A 24 -1.70 -5.77 5.51
CA TYR A 24 -1.75 -6.93 4.61
C TYR A 24 -0.93 -8.12 5.09
N LYS A 25 0.19 -7.90 5.80
CA LYS A 25 0.89 -8.97 6.51
C LYS A 25 -0.01 -9.64 7.55
N TYR A 26 -0.73 -8.83 8.33
CA TYR A 26 -1.70 -9.33 9.30
C TYR A 26 -2.82 -10.11 8.62
N LEU A 27 -3.35 -9.62 7.50
CA LEU A 27 -4.42 -10.29 6.76
C LEU A 27 -4.02 -11.71 6.30
N LEU A 28 -2.81 -11.84 5.75
CA LEU A 28 -2.27 -13.13 5.36
C LEU A 28 -2.09 -14.06 6.56
N ALA A 29 -1.46 -13.56 7.63
CA ALA A 29 -1.24 -14.33 8.85
C ALA A 29 -2.57 -14.82 9.44
N TYR A 30 -3.58 -13.96 9.47
CA TYR A 30 -4.92 -14.28 9.96
C TYR A 30 -5.58 -15.42 9.18
N CYS A 31 -5.46 -15.41 7.84
CA CYS A 31 -5.99 -16.49 7.01
C CYS A 31 -5.30 -17.83 7.33
N VAL A 32 -3.99 -17.82 7.54
CA VAL A 32 -3.21 -19.02 7.88
C VAL A 32 -3.55 -19.52 9.29
N GLU A 33 -3.53 -18.64 10.29
CA GLU A 33 -3.79 -18.99 11.70
C GLU A 33 -5.18 -19.58 11.92
N ASN A 34 -6.17 -19.10 11.16
CA ASN A 34 -7.56 -19.53 11.29
C ASN A 34 -7.97 -20.59 10.24
N ASN A 35 -7.03 -21.10 9.44
CA ASN A 35 -7.29 -22.04 8.35
C ASN A 35 -8.39 -21.58 7.38
N LEU A 36 -8.46 -20.29 7.10
CA LEU A 36 -9.42 -19.73 6.15
C LEU A 36 -9.02 -20.08 4.72
N ARG A 37 -10.00 -20.28 3.84
CA ARG A 37 -9.70 -20.40 2.41
C ARG A 37 -9.26 -19.05 1.84
N TYR A 38 -8.14 -19.03 1.12
CA TYR A 38 -7.64 -17.85 0.42
C TYR A 38 -7.09 -18.18 -0.96
N ASP A 39 -6.99 -17.15 -1.81
CA ASP A 39 -6.41 -17.22 -3.15
C ASP A 39 -4.87 -17.09 -3.07
N GLY A 40 -4.17 -18.13 -3.54
CA GLY A 40 -2.70 -18.18 -3.50
C GLY A 40 -2.03 -17.16 -4.42
N GLU A 41 -2.64 -16.80 -5.55
CA GLU A 41 -2.09 -15.80 -6.46
C GLU A 41 -2.16 -14.41 -5.81
N ILE A 42 -3.28 -14.10 -5.16
CA ILE A 42 -3.44 -12.85 -4.39
C ILE A 42 -2.48 -12.83 -3.20
N ALA A 43 -2.23 -13.96 -2.54
CA ALA A 43 -1.25 -14.03 -1.46
C ALA A 43 0.16 -13.66 -1.94
N VAL A 44 0.57 -14.12 -3.13
CA VAL A 44 1.85 -13.73 -3.74
C VAL A 44 1.86 -12.22 -4.07
N LEU A 45 0.76 -11.66 -4.57
CA LEU A 45 0.66 -10.22 -4.82
C LEU A 45 0.79 -9.41 -3.53
N ILE A 46 0.21 -9.87 -2.43
CA ILE A 46 0.37 -9.23 -1.11
C ILE A 46 1.83 -9.26 -0.67
N ILE A 47 2.50 -10.40 -0.79
CA ILE A 47 3.92 -10.52 -0.40
C ILE A 47 4.77 -9.51 -1.18
N ARG A 48 4.60 -9.45 -2.51
CA ARG A 48 5.30 -8.49 -3.37
C ARG A 48 4.99 -7.05 -3.00
N PHE A 49 3.71 -6.72 -2.79
CA PHE A 49 3.31 -5.40 -2.32
C PHE A 49 4.03 -5.01 -1.02
N CYS A 50 4.12 -5.93 -0.06
CA CYS A 50 4.80 -5.69 1.21
C CYS A 50 6.32 -5.53 1.04
N GLU A 51 6.94 -6.23 0.09
CA GLU A 51 8.36 -6.11 -0.25
C GLU A 51 8.66 -4.78 -0.96
N ASP A 52 7.81 -4.37 -1.92
CA ASP A 52 7.94 -3.11 -2.64
C ASP A 52 7.81 -1.91 -1.67
N VAL A 53 6.82 -1.97 -0.77
CA VAL A 53 6.69 -0.96 0.29
C VAL A 53 7.90 -0.96 1.21
N GLU A 54 8.39 -2.13 1.64
CA GLU A 54 9.58 -2.22 2.50
C GLU A 54 10.80 -1.57 1.84
N SER A 55 11.01 -1.86 0.55
CA SER A 55 12.12 -1.29 -0.20
C SER A 55 12.06 0.24 -0.19
N ILE A 56 10.89 0.84 -0.41
CA ILE A 56 10.72 2.30 -0.44
C ILE A 56 10.93 2.91 0.96
N ILE A 57 10.35 2.33 2.01
CA ILE A 57 10.46 2.89 3.37
C ILE A 57 11.86 2.69 3.98
N SER A 58 12.63 1.69 3.53
CA SER A 58 13.97 1.41 4.04
C SER A 58 15.01 2.49 3.68
N THR A 59 14.70 3.33 2.67
CA THR A 59 15.59 4.38 2.19
C THR A 59 14.84 5.71 2.00
N PRO A 60 14.30 6.32 3.07
CA PRO A 60 13.33 7.41 2.95
C PRO A 60 13.91 8.71 2.39
N ASP A 61 15.23 8.92 2.53
CA ASP A 61 15.96 10.08 1.98
C ASP A 61 16.42 9.89 0.54
N SER A 62 16.22 8.70 -0.03
CA SER A 62 16.58 8.43 -1.42
C SER A 62 15.58 9.09 -2.36
N LYS A 63 16.09 9.61 -3.49
CA LYS A 63 15.23 10.15 -4.55
C LYS A 63 14.35 9.03 -5.10
N LEU A 64 13.04 9.26 -5.10
CA LEU A 64 12.07 8.34 -5.66
C LEU A 64 12.21 8.29 -7.18
N LYS A 65 12.24 7.08 -7.72
CA LYS A 65 12.23 6.83 -9.16
C LYS A 65 10.82 7.02 -9.71
N SER A 66 10.70 7.16 -11.03
CA SER A 66 9.40 7.26 -11.69
C SER A 66 8.47 6.08 -11.36
N ASP A 67 9.02 4.88 -11.25
CA ASP A 67 8.26 3.67 -10.91
C ASP A 67 7.78 3.68 -9.46
N ASP A 68 8.59 4.18 -8.52
CA ASP A 68 8.21 4.35 -7.12
C ASP A 68 7.03 5.34 -7.02
N ILE A 69 7.13 6.47 -7.70
CA ILE A 69 6.04 7.46 -7.74
C ILE A 69 4.77 6.87 -8.36
N ALA A 70 4.88 6.16 -9.49
CA ALA A 70 3.74 5.51 -10.12
C ALA A 70 3.08 4.47 -9.20
N PHE A 71 3.88 3.72 -8.44
CA PHE A 71 3.40 2.78 -7.44
C PHE A 71 2.68 3.50 -6.28
N LEU A 72 3.27 4.56 -5.72
CA LEU A 72 2.68 5.36 -4.65
C LEU A 72 1.34 6.00 -5.07
N ILE A 73 1.23 6.46 -6.32
CA ILE A 73 -0.04 6.96 -6.89
C ILE A 73 -1.08 5.84 -6.94
N ARG A 74 -0.74 4.64 -7.42
CA ARG A 74 -1.67 3.49 -7.46
C ARG A 74 -2.16 3.11 -6.06
N ILE A 75 -1.32 3.23 -5.04
CA ILE A 75 -1.69 3.05 -3.63
C ILE A 75 -2.70 4.12 -3.20
N ALA A 76 -2.40 5.40 -3.43
CA ALA A 76 -3.25 6.52 -3.04
C ALA A 76 -4.65 6.45 -3.68
N GLU A 77 -4.73 6.07 -4.96
CA GLU A 77 -6.00 5.85 -5.66
C GLU A 77 -6.73 4.57 -5.22
N GLY A 78 -6.03 3.68 -4.51
CA GLY A 78 -6.53 2.40 -4.02
C GLY A 78 -6.72 1.32 -5.08
N ARG A 79 -6.10 1.47 -6.26
CA ARG A 79 -6.16 0.44 -7.31
C ARG A 79 -5.56 -0.88 -6.82
N VAL A 80 -4.46 -0.78 -6.07
CA VAL A 80 -3.77 -1.94 -5.48
C VAL A 80 -4.70 -2.70 -4.53
N PHE A 81 -5.40 -1.99 -3.65
CA PHE A 81 -6.22 -2.62 -2.62
C PHE A 81 -7.47 -3.31 -3.15
N LYS A 82 -8.01 -2.86 -4.29
CA LYS A 82 -9.11 -3.54 -4.96
C LYS A 82 -8.75 -4.99 -5.30
N GLU A 83 -7.51 -5.24 -5.70
CA GLU A 83 -7.00 -6.58 -6.02
C GLU A 83 -6.66 -7.34 -4.74
N LEU A 84 -5.90 -6.73 -3.82
CA LEU A 84 -5.43 -7.42 -2.62
C LEU A 84 -6.55 -7.82 -1.64
N ASN A 85 -7.64 -7.04 -1.59
CA ASN A 85 -8.78 -7.35 -0.72
C ASN A 85 -9.61 -8.55 -1.21
N GLU A 86 -9.33 -9.07 -2.40
CA GLU A 86 -9.96 -10.28 -2.91
C GLU A 86 -9.37 -11.57 -2.31
N LEU A 87 -8.31 -11.47 -1.48
CA LEU A 87 -7.57 -12.61 -0.90
C LEU A 87 -8.46 -13.72 -0.37
N SER A 88 -9.50 -13.39 0.39
CA SER A 88 -10.44 -14.35 0.94
C SER A 88 -11.85 -13.77 0.95
N THR A 89 -12.83 -14.61 0.68
CA THR A 89 -14.26 -14.31 0.82
C THR A 89 -14.80 -14.62 2.21
N GLU A 90 -14.05 -15.42 2.99
CA GLU A 90 -14.38 -15.76 4.39
C GLU A 90 -13.95 -14.64 5.35
N TYR A 91 -13.02 -13.79 4.92
CA TYR A 91 -12.62 -12.61 5.67
C TYR A 91 -13.65 -11.48 5.55
N ASN A 92 -13.99 -10.83 6.67
CA ASN A 92 -14.97 -9.76 6.69
C ASN A 92 -14.41 -8.46 6.07
N ARG A 93 -14.75 -8.22 4.81
CA ARG A 93 -14.30 -7.06 4.02
C ARG A 93 -14.95 -5.73 4.40
N MET A 94 -16.06 -5.72 5.16
CA MET A 94 -16.80 -4.47 5.43
C MET A 94 -15.96 -3.44 6.20
N ASN A 95 -15.02 -3.87 7.04
CA ASN A 95 -14.15 -2.95 7.79
C ASN A 95 -12.86 -2.57 7.03
N THR A 96 -12.43 -3.39 6.08
CA THR A 96 -11.15 -3.22 5.38
C THR A 96 -11.08 -1.95 4.56
N HIS A 97 -12.11 -1.71 3.75
CA HIS A 97 -12.08 -0.61 2.80
C HIS A 97 -12.12 0.76 3.51
N ASP A 98 -12.82 0.83 4.64
CA ASP A 98 -12.94 2.04 5.44
C ASP A 98 -11.66 2.35 6.24
N ILE A 99 -11.02 1.32 6.81
CA ILE A 99 -9.76 1.50 7.54
C ILE A 99 -8.64 1.98 6.59
N LEU A 100 -8.61 1.48 5.35
CA LEU A 100 -7.65 1.91 4.33
C LEU A 100 -7.99 3.29 3.73
N LYS A 101 -9.18 3.84 3.97
CA LYS A 101 -9.65 5.07 3.31
C LYS A 101 -8.84 6.30 3.74
N ASN A 102 -8.76 6.56 5.04
CA ASN A 102 -8.08 7.75 5.57
C ASN A 102 -6.60 7.85 5.18
N PRO A 103 -5.76 6.81 5.35
CA PRO A 103 -4.35 6.89 4.96
C PRO A 103 -4.17 7.13 3.45
N ARG A 104 -5.06 6.56 2.60
CA ARG A 104 -5.05 6.83 1.16
C ARG A 104 -5.35 8.27 0.81
N TYR A 105 -6.38 8.84 1.43
CA TYR A 105 -6.73 10.24 1.17
C TYR A 105 -5.61 11.19 1.60
N LYS A 106 -4.90 10.90 2.69
CA LYS A 106 -3.72 11.67 3.07
C LYS A 106 -2.64 11.58 2.00
N MET A 107 -2.26 10.37 1.58
CA MET A 107 -1.28 10.21 0.49
C MET A 107 -1.70 10.94 -0.79
N PHE A 108 -2.96 10.80 -1.20
CA PHE A 108 -3.50 11.46 -2.37
C PHE A 108 -3.34 12.98 -2.30
N ARG A 109 -3.71 13.59 -1.16
CA ARG A 109 -3.57 15.04 -0.96
C ARG A 109 -2.13 15.53 -1.01
N VAL A 110 -1.20 14.75 -0.47
CA VAL A 110 0.23 15.10 -0.55
C VAL A 110 0.70 15.02 -2.00
N LEU A 111 0.45 13.91 -2.69
CA LEU A 111 0.85 13.75 -4.10
C LEU A 111 0.26 14.87 -4.99
N GLU A 112 -1.02 15.20 -4.80
CA GLU A 112 -1.71 16.30 -5.49
C GLU A 112 -1.02 17.65 -5.22
N THR A 113 -0.65 17.94 -3.97
CA THR A 113 0.07 19.18 -3.57
C THR A 113 1.43 19.30 -4.26
N HIS A 114 2.09 18.16 -4.49
CA HIS A 114 3.35 18.12 -5.21
C HIS A 114 3.20 18.12 -6.73
N GLY A 115 1.97 18.00 -7.26
CA GLY A 115 1.62 18.05 -8.67
C GLY A 115 1.75 16.69 -9.38
N TYR A 116 1.37 15.62 -8.70
CA TYR A 116 1.27 14.25 -9.21
C TYR A 116 -0.18 13.77 -9.28
#